data_AF-A0AAV8ZRN5-F1
#
_entry.id   AF-A0AAV8ZRN5-F1
#
_cell.length_a   1.000
_cell.length_b   1.000
_cell.length_c   1.000
_cell.angle_alpha   90.00
_cell.angle_beta   90.00
_cell.angle_gamma   90.00
#
_symmetry.space_group_name_H-M   'P 1'
#
loop_
_entity.id
_entity.type
_entity.pdbx_description
1 polymer ?
#
loop_
_entity_poly.entity_id
_entity_poly.type
_entity_poly.pdbx_seq_one_letter_code
_entity_poly.pdbx_strand_id
1 'polypeptide(L)'
;MLFQKPKFGQRKIVLSTNLAETSVTIDDCVFVIDSGKMKEKHFDPNRNMESLETVWVTRANALQRKGRAGRVMSGVCIHLYTNHRFKHHMLPQPIPEINRIPLEQLILNIKVLPNFDDREVTHVIGKNKMLNIVVRKVCF
;
A
#
# COMPACT_ATOMS: atom_id res chain seq x y z
N MET A 1 7.07 19.85 -15.94
CA MET A 1 7.66 18.63 -16.52
C MET A 1 6.75 17.41 -16.44
N LEU A 2 6.19 16.99 -15.28
CA LEU A 2 5.35 15.77 -15.21
C LEU A 2 3.96 15.93 -15.87
N PHE A 3 3.26 17.02 -15.53
CA PHE A 3 1.87 17.27 -15.98
C PHE A 3 1.76 18.03 -17.30
N GLN A 4 2.88 18.55 -17.82
CA GLN A 4 2.90 19.27 -19.09
C GLN A 4 2.89 18.27 -20.26
N LYS A 5 2.16 18.59 -21.34
CA LYS A 5 2.21 17.77 -22.55
C LYS A 5 3.61 17.81 -23.18
N PRO A 6 4.11 16.69 -23.75
CA PRO A 6 5.39 16.69 -24.43
C PRO A 6 5.34 17.58 -25.68
N LYS A 7 6.49 18.08 -26.12
CA LYS A 7 6.60 18.80 -27.40
C LYS A 7 6.24 17.86 -28.56
N PHE A 8 5.82 18.44 -29.68
CA PHE A 8 5.54 17.67 -30.89
C PHE A 8 6.74 16.77 -31.28
N GLY A 9 6.45 15.52 -31.64
CA GLY A 9 7.47 14.51 -31.97
C GLY A 9 8.13 13.82 -30.76
N GLN A 10 7.82 14.21 -29.52
CA GLN A 10 8.34 13.56 -28.31
C GLN A 10 7.30 12.70 -27.62
N ARG A 11 7.72 11.54 -27.09
CA ARG A 11 6.89 10.70 -26.24
C ARG A 11 7.27 10.92 -24.77
N LYS A 12 6.27 11.24 -23.94
CA LYS A 12 6.46 11.29 -22.49
C LYS A 12 6.57 9.86 -21.94
N ILE A 13 7.64 9.60 -21.18
CA ILE A 13 7.84 8.36 -20.44
C ILE A 13 7.96 8.74 -18.97
N VAL A 14 7.11 8.15 -18.13
CA VAL A 14 7.15 8.36 -16.69
C VAL A 14 7.50 7.04 -16.02
N LEU A 15 8.63 7.03 -15.30
CA LEU A 15 9.00 5.95 -14.41
C LEU A 15 8.47 6.29 -13.02
N SER A 16 7.65 5.41 -12.44
CA SER A 16 7.02 5.63 -11.15
C SER A 16 6.98 4.36 -10.32
N THR A 17 6.82 4.55 -9.01
CA THR A 17 6.50 3.49 -8.05
C THR A 17 4.97 3.31 -7.98
N ASN A 18 4.48 2.67 -6.92
CA ASN A 18 3.06 2.65 -6.58
C ASN A 18 2.46 4.05 -6.32
N LEU A 19 3.24 5.14 -6.33
CA LEU A 19 2.74 6.50 -6.21
C LEU A 19 1.80 6.90 -7.37
N ALA A 20 2.09 6.45 -8.61
CA ALA A 20 1.21 6.72 -9.76
C ALA A 20 -0.13 5.95 -9.69
N GLU A 21 -0.20 4.92 -8.86
CA GLU A 21 -1.40 4.11 -8.64
C GLU A 21 -2.42 4.83 -7.75
N THR A 22 -1.97 5.62 -6.79
CA THR A 22 -2.81 6.19 -5.71
C THR A 22 -2.74 7.71 -5.64
N SER A 23 -1.54 8.29 -5.51
CA SER A 23 -1.36 9.70 -5.13
C SER A 23 -1.11 10.66 -6.28
N VAL A 24 -0.71 10.17 -7.46
CA VAL A 24 -0.43 11.01 -8.63
C VAL A 24 -1.30 10.61 -9.82
N THR A 25 -1.89 11.61 -10.47
CA THR A 25 -2.73 11.44 -11.65
C THR A 25 -2.04 12.05 -12.86
N ILE A 26 -1.70 11.22 -13.83
CA ILE A 26 -1.12 11.64 -15.11
C ILE A 26 -2.19 11.40 -16.15
N ASP A 27 -2.80 12.47 -16.65
CA ASP A 27 -4.01 12.38 -17.48
C ASP A 27 -3.71 11.86 -18.88
N ASP A 28 -2.55 12.17 -19.44
CA ASP A 28 -2.15 11.78 -20.80
C ASP A 28 -1.50 10.38 -20.89
N CYS A 29 -1.67 9.54 -19.86
CA CYS A 29 -1.15 8.18 -19.84
C CYS A 29 -2.10 7.21 -20.57
N VAL A 30 -1.64 6.63 -21.67
CA VAL A 30 -2.39 5.63 -22.46
C VAL A 30 -1.71 4.26 -22.51
N PHE A 31 -0.46 4.17 -22.06
CA PHE A 31 0.30 2.92 -21.94
C PHE A 31 0.79 2.76 -20.50
N VAL A 32 0.49 1.61 -19.90
CA VAL A 32 1.00 1.22 -18.59
C VAL A 32 1.82 -0.05 -18.76
N ILE A 33 3.04 -0.05 -18.23
CA ILE A 33 3.90 -1.24 -18.12
C ILE A 33 4.00 -1.56 -16.63
N ASP A 34 3.38 -2.66 -16.20
CA ASP A 34 3.33 -3.07 -14.81
C ASP A 34 4.29 -4.25 -14.55
N SER A 35 5.30 -4.00 -13.73
CA SER A 35 6.25 -5.04 -13.29
C SER A 35 5.63 -6.05 -12.32
N GLY A 36 4.47 -5.73 -11.72
CA GLY A 36 3.80 -6.55 -10.73
C GLY A 36 4.49 -6.55 -9.35
N LYS A 37 5.50 -5.72 -9.14
CA LYS A 37 6.18 -5.59 -7.85
C LYS A 37 6.05 -4.19 -7.26
N MET A 38 6.16 -4.10 -5.95
CA MET A 38 6.28 -2.85 -5.21
C MET A 38 7.12 -3.06 -3.95
N LYS A 39 7.67 -1.97 -3.41
CA LYS A 39 8.25 -2.00 -2.07
C LYS A 39 7.15 -1.74 -1.06
N GLU A 40 7.10 -2.55 -0.01
CA GLU A 40 6.13 -2.44 1.06
C GLU A 40 6.85 -2.54 2.42
N LYS A 41 6.38 -1.77 3.39
CA LYS A 41 6.87 -1.86 4.77
C LYS A 41 6.25 -3.09 5.44
N HIS A 42 7.10 -3.89 6.09
CA HIS A 42 6.69 -5.03 6.88
C HIS A 42 7.23 -4.91 8.30
N PHE A 43 6.37 -5.17 9.29
CA PHE A 43 6.73 -5.15 10.70
C PHE A 43 6.70 -6.57 11.29
N ASP A 44 7.83 -7.00 11.86
CA ASP A 44 7.92 -8.25 12.62
C ASP A 44 7.75 -7.95 14.12
N PRO A 45 6.59 -8.30 14.73
CA PRO A 45 6.33 -8.02 16.14
C PRO A 45 7.19 -8.85 17.10
N ASN A 46 7.69 -10.01 16.67
CA ASN A 46 8.56 -10.85 17.51
C ASN A 46 9.92 -10.18 17.66
N ARG A 47 10.46 -9.67 16.55
CA ARG A 47 11.77 -9.01 16.51
C ARG A 47 11.72 -7.51 16.78
N ASN A 48 10.54 -6.91 16.80
CA ASN A 48 10.34 -5.46 16.92
C ASN A 48 11.13 -4.68 15.86
N MET A 49 11.12 -5.15 14.62
CA MET A 49 11.87 -4.55 13.52
C MET A 49 10.96 -4.27 12.33
N GLU A 50 11.17 -3.11 11.73
CA GLU A 50 10.61 -2.74 10.43
C GLU A 50 11.59 -3.11 9.30
N SER A 51 11.05 -3.57 8.19
CA SER A 51 11.80 -3.85 6.97
C SER A 51 11.06 -3.32 5.75
N LEU A 52 11.81 -3.03 4.68
CA LEU A 52 11.26 -2.58 3.39
C LEU A 52 11.48 -3.67 2.34
N GLU A 53 10.47 -4.49 2.13
CA GLU A 53 10.57 -5.68 1.29
C GLU A 53 10.00 -5.42 -0.10
N THR A 54 10.61 -6.05 -1.10
CA THR A 54 10.06 -6.06 -2.46
C THR A 54 9.04 -7.19 -2.56
N VAL A 55 7.76 -6.83 -2.57
CA VAL A 55 6.64 -7.76 -2.62
C VAL A 55 5.96 -7.72 -3.97
N TRP A 56 5.12 -8.72 -4.20
CA TRP A 56 4.22 -8.71 -5.35
C TRP A 56 2.97 -7.91 -5.05
N VAL A 57 2.48 -7.20 -6.06
CA VAL A 57 1.25 -6.43 -5.96
C VAL A 57 0.03 -7.34 -5.84
N THR A 58 -1.05 -6.82 -5.29
CA THR A 58 -2.33 -7.53 -5.25
C THR A 58 -3.07 -7.40 -6.57
N ARG A 59 -4.09 -8.25 -6.78
CA ARG A 59 -4.98 -8.13 -7.96
C ARG A 59 -5.66 -6.76 -8.00
N ALA A 60 -6.08 -6.23 -6.86
CA ALA A 60 -6.65 -4.88 -6.76
C ALA A 60 -5.68 -3.80 -7.25
N ASN A 61 -4.40 -3.86 -6.81
CA ASN A 61 -3.39 -2.90 -7.25
C ASN A 61 -3.15 -2.96 -8.76
N ALA A 62 -2.98 -4.17 -9.31
CA ALA A 62 -2.80 -4.38 -10.74
C ALA A 62 -4.00 -3.85 -11.57
N LEU A 63 -5.23 -4.08 -11.11
CA LEU A 63 -6.43 -3.54 -11.74
C LEU A 63 -6.49 -2.01 -11.66
N GLN A 64 -6.09 -1.43 -10.54
CA GLN A 64 -6.00 0.03 -10.38
C GLN A 64 -4.98 0.63 -11.34
N ARG A 65 -3.81 0.00 -11.50
CA ARG A 65 -2.78 0.40 -12.48
C ARG A 65 -3.29 0.29 -13.91
N LYS A 66 -3.96 -0.80 -14.27
CA LYS A 66 -4.63 -0.96 -15.57
C LYS A 66 -5.60 0.18 -15.85
N GLY A 67 -6.37 0.60 -14.85
CA GLY A 67 -7.31 1.72 -14.96
C GLY A 67 -6.66 3.07 -15.31
N ARG A 68 -5.35 3.24 -15.02
CA ARG A 68 -4.64 4.49 -15.34
C ARG A 68 -4.47 4.72 -16.84
N ALA A 69 -4.37 3.66 -17.65
CA ALA A 69 -4.24 3.76 -19.10
C ALA A 69 -5.54 4.17 -19.81
N GLY A 70 -6.69 3.99 -19.17
CA GLY A 70 -8.01 4.14 -19.81
C GLY A 70 -8.71 5.47 -19.56
N ARG A 71 -8.01 6.50 -19.08
CA ARG A 71 -8.65 7.75 -18.61
C ARG A 71 -9.14 8.65 -19.74
N VAL A 72 -8.29 8.88 -20.74
CA VAL A 72 -8.56 9.85 -21.81
C VAL A 72 -8.99 9.16 -23.10
N MET A 73 -8.49 7.95 -23.35
CA MET A 73 -8.84 7.13 -24.51
C MET A 73 -8.58 5.65 -24.20
N SER A 74 -8.91 4.77 -25.15
CA SER A 74 -8.58 3.35 -25.05
C SER A 74 -7.07 3.17 -24.92
N GLY A 75 -6.64 2.68 -23.76
CA GLY A 75 -5.23 2.44 -23.45
C GLY A 75 -4.87 0.96 -23.37
N VAL A 76 -3.58 0.70 -23.24
CA VAL A 76 -3.02 -0.66 -23.14
C VAL A 76 -2.24 -0.80 -21.83
N CYS A 77 -2.53 -1.87 -21.09
CA CYS A 77 -1.76 -2.26 -19.91
C CYS A 77 -1.02 -3.58 -20.18
N ILE A 78 0.30 -3.53 -20.11
CA ILE A 78 1.19 -4.67 -20.30
C ILE A 78 1.67 -5.12 -18.92
N HIS A 79 1.33 -6.35 -18.55
CA HIS A 79 1.76 -6.96 -17.29
C HIS A 79 2.98 -7.84 -17.53
N LEU A 80 4.07 -7.62 -16.80
CA LEU A 80 5.32 -8.40 -16.91
C LEU A 80 5.29 -9.68 -16.04
N TYR A 81 4.12 -10.32 -15.97
CA TYR A 81 3.88 -11.54 -15.20
C TYR A 81 2.78 -12.37 -15.86
N THR A 82 2.78 -13.68 -15.57
CA THR A 82 1.84 -14.62 -16.19
C THR A 82 0.43 -14.47 -15.65
N ASN A 83 -0.55 -14.83 -16.48
CA ASN A 83 -1.96 -14.90 -16.08
C ASN A 83 -2.16 -15.88 -14.90
N HIS A 84 -1.44 -17.00 -14.91
CA HIS A 84 -1.43 -17.97 -13.81
C HIS A 84 -1.04 -17.32 -12.49
N ARG A 85 0.04 -16.52 -12.48
CA ARG A 85 0.48 -15.80 -11.29
C ARG A 85 -0.53 -14.78 -10.79
N PHE A 86 -1.13 -14.00 -11.70
CA PHE A 86 -2.20 -13.07 -11.37
C PHE A 86 -3.40 -13.76 -10.72
N LYS A 87 -3.84 -14.90 -11.26
CA LYS A 87 -5.03 -15.60 -10.77
C LYS A 87 -4.80 -16.38 -9.47
N HIS A 88 -3.66 -17.06 -9.33
CA HIS A 88 -3.46 -18.07 -8.28
C HIS A 88 -2.47 -17.67 -7.18
N HIS A 89 -1.52 -16.76 -7.44
CA HIS A 89 -0.47 -16.42 -6.47
C HIS A 89 -0.54 -14.99 -5.93
N MET A 90 -1.24 -14.07 -6.61
CA MET A 90 -1.44 -12.71 -6.11
C MET A 90 -2.65 -12.66 -5.17
N LEU A 91 -2.49 -11.96 -4.05
CA LEU A 91 -3.58 -11.71 -3.12
C LEU A 91 -4.70 -10.91 -3.82
N PRO A 92 -5.98 -11.12 -3.45
CA PRO A 92 -7.09 -10.36 -4.03
C PRO A 92 -7.02 -8.87 -3.69
N GLN A 93 -6.71 -8.55 -2.43
CA GLN A 93 -6.72 -7.21 -1.84
C GLN A 93 -5.46 -7.02 -1.00
N PRO A 94 -4.96 -5.78 -0.85
CA PRO A 94 -3.85 -5.50 0.06
C PRO A 94 -4.23 -5.83 1.50
N ILE A 95 -3.23 -6.27 2.27
CA ILE A 95 -3.39 -6.44 3.71
C ILE A 95 -3.65 -5.05 4.31
N PRO A 96 -4.61 -4.90 5.25
CA PRO A 96 -4.88 -3.62 5.89
C PRO A 96 -3.61 -3.03 6.53
N GLU A 97 -3.43 -1.72 6.42
CA GLU A 97 -2.26 -1.02 6.96
C GLU A 97 -2.11 -1.21 8.48
N ILE A 98 -3.20 -1.20 9.23
CA ILE A 98 -3.21 -1.43 10.69
C ILE A 98 -2.59 -2.78 11.10
N ASN A 99 -2.60 -3.78 10.22
CA ASN A 99 -2.01 -5.09 10.48
C ASN A 99 -0.53 -5.16 10.10
N ARG A 100 0.07 -4.07 9.64
CA ARG A 100 1.42 -4.02 9.08
C ARG A 100 2.31 -2.96 9.70
N ILE A 101 1.76 -2.09 10.54
CA ILE A 101 2.48 -1.02 11.22
C ILE A 101 2.51 -1.26 12.74
N PRO A 102 3.53 -0.76 13.44
CA PRO A 102 3.52 -0.69 14.89
C PRO A 102 2.36 0.21 15.37
N LEU A 103 1.72 -0.17 16.48
CA LEU A 103 0.50 0.49 16.97
C LEU A 103 0.73 1.28 18.27
N GLU A 104 1.94 1.25 18.83
CA GLU A 104 2.33 1.90 20.07
C GLU A 104 1.97 3.39 20.07
N GLN A 105 2.35 4.10 19.00
CA GLN A 105 2.08 5.53 18.87
C GLN A 105 0.58 5.82 18.75
N LEU A 106 -0.15 4.98 17.99
CA LEU A 106 -1.60 5.12 17.84
C LEU A 106 -2.30 4.92 19.20
N ILE A 107 -1.87 3.93 19.96
CA ILE A 107 -2.38 3.62 21.30
C ILE A 107 -2.12 4.77 22.27
N LEU A 108 -0.89 5.31 22.30
CA LEU A 108 -0.54 6.47 23.13
C LEU A 108 -1.44 7.67 22.81
N ASN A 109 -1.63 7.96 21.52
CA ASN A 109 -2.50 9.06 21.08
C ASN A 109 -3.95 8.86 21.53
N ILE A 110 -4.47 7.63 21.50
CA ILE A 110 -5.83 7.31 21.94
C ILE A 110 -5.95 7.48 23.46
N LYS A 111 -4.93 7.10 24.24
CA LYS A 111 -4.96 7.21 25.71
C LYS A 111 -5.01 8.65 26.19
N VAL A 112 -4.42 9.59 25.45
CA VAL A 112 -4.46 11.03 25.76
C VAL A 112 -5.86 11.63 25.52
N LEU A 113 -6.77 10.93 24.82
CA LEU A 113 -8.11 11.43 24.57
C LEU A 113 -8.96 11.39 25.86
N PRO A 114 -9.73 12.47 26.17
CA PRO A 114 -10.48 12.57 27.43
C PRO A 114 -11.46 11.42 27.72
N ASN A 115 -11.97 10.78 26.67
CA ASN A 115 -12.95 9.69 26.79
C ASN A 115 -12.32 8.33 27.17
N PHE A 116 -10.99 8.25 27.20
CA PHE A 116 -10.22 7.02 27.38
C PHE A 116 -9.17 7.10 28.49
N ASP A 117 -9.11 8.21 29.24
CA ASP A 117 -8.11 8.45 30.29
C ASP A 117 -8.20 7.39 31.41
N ASP A 118 -9.42 7.05 31.82
CA ASP A 118 -9.69 6.07 32.90
C ASP A 118 -9.77 4.60 32.42
N ARG A 119 -9.57 4.32 31.13
CA ARG A 119 -9.74 2.96 30.59
C ARG A 119 -8.40 2.26 30.39
N GLU A 120 -8.34 0.98 30.77
CA GLU A 120 -7.19 0.16 30.41
C GLU A 120 -7.06 0.02 28.89
N VAL A 121 -5.81 0.13 28.41
CA VAL A 121 -5.44 0.00 27.00
C VAL A 121 -5.95 -1.32 26.39
N THR A 122 -5.99 -2.38 27.18
CA THR A 122 -6.50 -3.72 26.81
C THR A 122 -8.00 -3.72 26.47
N HIS A 123 -8.80 -2.85 27.09
CA HIS A 123 -10.24 -2.73 26.87
C HIS A 123 -10.58 -1.92 25.61
N VAL A 124 -9.74 -0.95 25.24
CA VAL A 124 -9.95 -0.09 24.08
C VAL A 124 -9.69 -0.83 22.76
N ILE A 125 -8.82 -1.83 22.79
CA ILE A 125 -8.23 -2.45 21.61
C ILE A 125 -8.93 -3.77 21.20
N GLY A 126 -9.71 -4.38 22.09
CA GLY A 126 -10.34 -5.67 21.86
C GLY A 126 -9.33 -6.83 21.78
N LYS A 127 -9.82 -8.08 21.84
CA LYS A 127 -9.02 -9.34 21.91
C LYS A 127 -8.22 -9.67 20.64
N ASN A 128 -7.57 -8.69 20.01
CA ASN A 128 -6.76 -8.93 18.83
C ASN A 128 -5.36 -9.42 19.26
N LYS A 129 -5.03 -10.69 18.93
CA LYS A 129 -3.80 -11.36 19.38
C LYS A 129 -2.52 -10.59 19.06
N MET A 130 -2.50 -9.86 17.94
CA MET A 130 -1.34 -9.07 17.50
C MET A 130 -1.13 -7.82 18.39
N LEU A 131 -2.20 -7.21 18.87
CA LEU A 131 -2.14 -6.05 19.77
C LEU A 131 -1.81 -6.42 21.21
N ASN A 132 -2.18 -7.62 21.67
CA ASN A 132 -1.76 -8.12 22.98
C ASN A 132 -0.24 -8.26 23.12
N ILE A 133 0.50 -8.45 22.00
CA ILE A 133 1.97 -8.47 22.00
C ILE A 133 2.52 -7.06 22.20
N VAL A 134 1.92 -6.05 21.53
CA VAL A 134 2.29 -4.63 21.66
C VAL A 134 2.02 -4.12 23.08
N VAL A 135 0.82 -4.38 23.62
CA VAL A 135 0.45 -3.95 24.98
C VAL A 135 1.36 -4.59 26.05
N ARG A 136 1.76 -5.86 25.89
CA ARG A 136 2.68 -6.52 26.82
C ARG A 136 4.13 -6.02 26.75
N LYS A 137 4.56 -5.39 25.66
CA LYS A 137 5.91 -4.82 25.52
C LYS A 137 6.00 -3.33 25.92
N VAL A 138 4.90 -2.59 25.93
CA VAL A 138 4.86 -1.16 26.29
C VAL A 138 4.61 -0.94 27.79
N CYS A 139 3.94 -1.87 28.46
CA CYS A 139 3.61 -1.77 29.89
C CYS A 139 4.65 -2.42 30.83
N PHE A 140 5.84 -2.78 30.35
CA PHE A 140 6.97 -3.24 31.17
C PHE A 140 8.27 -2.54 30.76
#